data_AF-A0A7W2M998-F1
#
_entry.id   AF-A0A7W2M998-F1
#
_cell.length_a   1.000
_cell.length_b   1.000
_cell.length_c   1.000
_cell.angle_alpha   90.00
_cell.angle_beta   90.00
_cell.angle_gamma   90.00
#
_symmetry.space_group_name_H-M   'P 1'
#
loop_
_entity.id
_entity.type
_entity.pdbx_description
1 polymer ?
#
loop_
_entity_poly.entity_id
_entity_poly.type
_entity_poly.pdbx_seq_one_letter_code
_entity_poly.pdbx_strand_id
1 'polypeptide(L)'
;MRVFLLLFLLTITLGCATRNIKYDRNKILKKYSADYKTFVDNEKIDLETVFLNKDNIENIHVDKRTRELKITQLKPTELFAIKNFKLDSLFPDRKIEAKRKIDLIIIDGIPMTDSMKEKTKIDLNAINSISILTKEKWNNTSTGRSLDGDLLLITTK
;
A
#
# COMPACT_ATOMS: atom_id res chain seq x y z
N MET A 1 18.03 -21.71 -46.29
CA MET A 1 17.30 -22.21 -45.10
C MET A 1 17.90 -21.80 -43.75
N ARG A 2 19.22 -21.63 -43.58
CA ARG A 2 19.82 -21.24 -42.27
C ARG A 2 19.44 -19.84 -41.78
N VAL A 3 19.26 -18.87 -42.70
CA VAL A 3 18.93 -17.46 -42.35
C VAL A 3 17.49 -17.29 -41.85
N PHE A 4 16.53 -18.03 -42.42
CA PHE A 4 15.12 -17.99 -41.99
C PHE A 4 14.94 -18.51 -40.57
N LEU A 5 15.69 -19.55 -40.18
CA LEU A 5 15.71 -20.10 -38.83
C LEU A 5 16.27 -19.09 -37.82
N LEU A 6 17.28 -18.32 -38.23
CA LEU A 6 17.90 -17.25 -37.43
C LEU A 6 16.94 -16.06 -37.23
N LEU A 7 16.19 -15.67 -38.27
CA LEU A 7 15.14 -14.65 -38.16
C LEU A 7 13.97 -15.10 -37.27
N PHE A 8 13.57 -16.38 -37.34
CA PHE A 8 12.49 -16.93 -36.53
C PHE A 8 12.86 -17.06 -35.05
N LEU A 9 14.13 -17.33 -34.73
CA LEU A 9 14.65 -17.27 -33.35
C LEU A 9 14.65 -15.83 -32.80
N LEU A 10 15.00 -14.84 -33.63
CA LEU A 10 15.00 -13.42 -33.23
C LEU A 10 13.59 -12.91 -32.86
N THR A 11 12.55 -13.31 -33.58
CA THR A 11 11.17 -12.89 -33.30
C THR A 11 10.60 -13.52 -32.03
N ILE A 12 11.03 -14.74 -31.66
CA ILE A 12 10.59 -15.41 -30.41
C ILE A 12 11.22 -14.75 -29.17
N THR A 13 12.46 -14.26 -29.26
CA THR A 13 13.12 -13.55 -28.13
C THR A 13 12.54 -12.16 -27.83
N LEU A 14 11.76 -11.60 -28.76
CA LEU A 14 11.08 -10.31 -28.62
C LEU A 14 9.59 -10.46 -28.23
N GLY A 15 9.12 -11.68 -27.96
CA GLY A 15 7.74 -11.97 -27.59
C GLY A 15 7.28 -11.18 -26.36
N CYS A 16 6.35 -10.23 -26.57
CA CYS A 16 5.62 -9.42 -25.59
C CYS A 16 6.29 -9.30 -24.21
N ALA A 17 7.38 -8.53 -24.16
CA ALA A 17 8.06 -8.16 -22.91
C ALA A 17 7.14 -7.35 -21.97
N THR A 18 6.14 -6.71 -22.53
CA THR A 18 5.24 -5.80 -21.86
C THR A 18 3.81 -6.32 -21.79
N ARG A 19 3.13 -6.09 -20.66
CA ARG A 19 1.71 -6.44 -20.51
C ARG A 19 0.97 -5.47 -19.60
N ASN A 20 -0.31 -5.28 -19.88
CA ASN A 20 -1.22 -4.56 -18.99
C ASN A 20 -1.87 -5.53 -18.00
N ILE A 21 -2.04 -5.10 -16.75
CA ILE A 21 -2.74 -5.88 -15.70
C ILE A 21 -3.78 -5.01 -14.99
N LYS A 22 -4.78 -5.64 -14.39
CA LYS A 22 -5.74 -4.95 -13.50
C LYS A 22 -5.10 -4.65 -12.15
N TYR A 23 -5.53 -3.57 -11.51
CA TYR A 23 -5.11 -3.25 -10.15
C TYR A 23 -5.66 -4.26 -9.15
N ASP A 24 -4.74 -4.94 -8.47
CA ASP A 24 -4.97 -5.80 -7.32
C ASP A 24 -3.70 -5.75 -6.48
N ARG A 25 -3.71 -4.92 -5.41
CA ARG A 25 -2.53 -4.63 -4.60
C ARG A 25 -1.86 -5.91 -4.10
N ASN A 26 -2.64 -6.84 -3.56
CA ASN A 26 -2.12 -8.08 -2.98
C ASN A 26 -1.46 -8.97 -4.04
N LYS A 27 -2.08 -9.14 -5.21
CA LYS A 27 -1.48 -9.89 -6.32
C LYS A 27 -0.22 -9.20 -6.85
N ILE A 28 -0.23 -7.88 -6.92
CA ILE A 28 0.91 -7.09 -7.40
C ILE A 28 2.09 -7.23 -6.45
N LEU A 29 1.88 -7.00 -5.15
CA LEU A 29 2.93 -7.13 -4.14
C LEU A 29 3.54 -8.53 -4.16
N LYS A 30 2.69 -9.57 -4.08
CA LYS A 30 3.15 -10.98 -4.08
C LYS A 30 4.01 -11.34 -5.30
N LYS A 31 3.74 -10.74 -6.46
CA LYS A 31 4.38 -11.12 -7.72
C LYS A 31 5.57 -10.23 -8.10
N TYR A 32 5.57 -8.97 -7.70
CA TYR A 32 6.49 -7.97 -8.25
C TYR A 32 7.30 -7.19 -7.20
N SER A 33 6.89 -7.13 -5.92
CA SER A 33 7.56 -6.23 -4.96
C SER A 33 9.04 -6.56 -4.74
N ALA A 34 9.42 -7.84 -4.81
CA ALA A 34 10.80 -8.27 -4.61
C ALA A 34 11.72 -7.95 -5.80
N ASP A 35 11.22 -8.08 -7.03
CA ASP A 35 12.08 -8.14 -8.23
C ASP A 35 11.91 -6.94 -9.17
N TYR A 36 10.86 -6.13 -9.00
CA TYR A 36 10.50 -5.05 -9.91
C TYR A 36 10.59 -3.70 -9.22
N LYS A 37 11.07 -2.69 -9.96
CA LYS A 37 10.97 -1.29 -9.57
C LYS A 37 9.55 -0.81 -9.85
N THR A 38 8.89 -0.27 -8.84
CA THR A 38 7.54 0.29 -8.99
C THR A 38 7.60 1.79 -9.20
N PHE A 39 6.82 2.28 -10.16
CA PHE A 39 6.63 3.68 -10.47
C PHE A 39 5.14 4.01 -10.47
N VAL A 40 4.76 5.12 -9.84
CA VAL A 40 3.42 5.73 -9.95
C VAL A 40 3.62 7.09 -10.58
N ASP A 41 2.97 7.34 -11.72
CA ASP A 41 3.10 8.60 -12.46
C ASP A 41 4.57 9.03 -12.72
N ASN A 42 5.41 8.04 -13.03
CA ASN A 42 6.86 8.14 -13.24
C ASN A 42 7.71 8.40 -11.98
N GLU A 43 7.10 8.53 -10.81
CA GLU A 43 7.83 8.61 -9.54
C GLU A 43 8.07 7.21 -8.99
N LYS A 44 9.33 6.91 -8.63
CA LYS A 44 9.68 5.64 -8.01
C LYS A 44 9.10 5.59 -6.60
N ILE A 45 8.34 4.55 -6.31
CA ILE A 45 7.72 4.35 -4.99
C ILE A 45 8.00 2.96 -4.43
N ASP A 46 7.86 2.84 -3.11
CA ASP A 46 7.77 1.55 -2.43
C ASP A 46 6.29 1.18 -2.24
N LEU A 47 5.81 0.23 -3.06
CA LEU A 47 4.40 -0.16 -3.05
C LEU A 47 4.01 -0.89 -1.75
N GLU A 48 4.97 -1.46 -1.02
CA GLU A 48 4.70 -2.14 0.26
C GLU A 48 4.17 -1.16 1.31
N THR A 49 4.61 0.10 1.25
CA THR A 49 4.21 1.17 2.17
C THR A 49 3.33 2.24 1.51
N VAL A 50 2.89 2.04 0.26
CA VAL A 50 1.98 2.98 -0.42
C VAL A 50 0.63 2.34 -0.68
N PHE A 51 -0.43 3.03 -0.26
CA PHE A 51 -1.82 2.65 -0.45
C PHE A 51 -2.48 3.61 -1.43
N LEU A 52 -2.81 3.12 -2.64
CA LEU A 52 -3.39 3.90 -3.73
C LEU A 52 -4.89 3.67 -3.83
N ASN A 53 -5.64 4.68 -4.30
CA ASN A 53 -7.05 4.49 -4.61
C ASN A 53 -7.18 3.70 -5.92
N LYS A 54 -7.70 2.46 -5.82
CA LYS A 54 -7.97 1.59 -6.96
C LYS A 54 -8.83 2.25 -8.04
N ASP A 55 -9.81 3.06 -7.64
CA ASP A 55 -10.73 3.73 -8.57
C ASP A 55 -10.04 4.85 -9.37
N ASN A 56 -8.85 5.30 -8.93
CA ASN A 56 -8.05 6.32 -9.60
C ASN A 56 -6.93 5.71 -10.46
N ILE A 57 -6.89 4.39 -10.64
CA ILE A 57 -5.88 3.73 -11.48
C ILE A 57 -6.39 3.62 -12.91
N GLU A 58 -5.73 4.29 -13.84
CA GLU A 58 -6.03 4.21 -15.27
C GLU A 58 -5.54 2.89 -15.86
N ASN A 59 -4.24 2.61 -15.69
CA ASN A 59 -3.63 1.39 -16.17
C ASN A 59 -2.42 0.98 -15.33
N ILE A 60 -2.01 -0.27 -15.51
CA ILE A 60 -0.77 -0.79 -14.94
C ILE A 60 -0.04 -1.56 -16.01
N HIS A 61 1.19 -1.15 -16.26
CA HIS A 61 2.07 -1.71 -17.25
C HIS A 61 3.23 -2.43 -16.57
N VAL A 62 3.47 -3.68 -16.97
CA VAL A 62 4.62 -4.46 -16.49
C VAL A 62 5.56 -4.71 -17.64
N ASP A 63 6.78 -4.20 -17.52
CA ASP A 63 7.88 -4.47 -18.43
C ASP A 63 8.82 -5.52 -17.80
N LYS A 64 8.83 -6.72 -18.37
CA LYS A 64 9.66 -7.83 -17.91
C LYS A 64 11.13 -7.65 -18.25
N ARG A 65 11.45 -6.87 -19.29
CA ARG A 65 12.83 -6.64 -19.75
C ARG A 65 13.54 -5.67 -18.82
N THR A 66 12.89 -4.57 -18.47
CA THR A 66 13.43 -3.58 -17.53
C THR A 66 13.14 -3.92 -16.05
N ARG A 67 12.25 -4.89 -15.81
CA ARG A 67 11.70 -5.22 -14.48
C ARG A 67 11.05 -4.00 -13.83
N GLU A 68 10.20 -3.34 -14.58
CA GLU A 68 9.47 -2.16 -14.13
C GLU A 68 7.97 -2.43 -14.07
N LEU A 69 7.35 -1.99 -12.99
CA LEU A 69 5.90 -1.93 -12.85
C LEU A 69 5.51 -0.45 -12.81
N LYS A 70 4.78 0.01 -13.83
CA LYS A 70 4.34 1.40 -13.98
C LYS A 70 2.85 1.46 -13.77
N ILE A 71 2.42 2.29 -12.83
CA ILE A 71 1.03 2.56 -12.51
C ILE A 71 0.76 3.99 -12.97
N THR A 72 -0.25 4.20 -13.80
CA THR A 72 -0.71 5.53 -14.17
C THR A 72 -2.04 5.81 -13.52
N GLN A 73 -2.16 6.98 -12.90
CA GLN A 73 -3.40 7.43 -12.28
C GLN A 73 -4.23 8.23 -13.29
N LEU A 74 -5.57 8.14 -13.19
CA LEU A 74 -6.48 9.00 -13.98
C LEU A 74 -6.23 10.48 -13.68
N LYS A 75 -5.94 10.77 -12.40
CA LYS A 75 -5.48 12.08 -11.93
C LYS A 75 -4.39 11.87 -10.88
N PRO A 76 -3.24 12.55 -10.99
CA PRO A 76 -2.23 12.52 -9.94
C PRO A 76 -2.81 12.96 -8.60
N THR A 77 -2.52 12.19 -7.55
CA THR A 77 -3.03 12.45 -6.19
C THR A 77 -1.89 12.63 -5.22
N GLU A 78 -2.01 13.64 -4.36
CA GLU A 78 -1.09 13.81 -3.25
C GLU A 78 -1.30 12.70 -2.20
N LEU A 79 -0.22 11.98 -1.87
CA LEU A 79 -0.25 10.92 -0.89
C LEU A 79 0.04 11.47 0.51
N PHE A 80 -0.88 11.22 1.45
CA PHE A 80 -0.75 11.65 2.83
C PHE A 80 0.19 10.72 3.61
N ALA A 81 1.19 11.27 4.30
CA ALA A 81 2.11 10.49 5.13
C ALA A 81 1.49 10.16 6.50
N ILE A 82 1.43 8.87 6.86
CA ILE A 82 0.75 8.39 8.08
C ILE A 82 1.33 9.01 9.35
N LYS A 83 2.63 9.25 9.41
CA LYS A 83 3.29 9.93 10.54
C LYS A 83 2.70 11.31 10.88
N ASN A 84 2.05 11.96 9.92
CA ASN A 84 1.46 13.28 10.09
C ASN A 84 0.05 13.22 10.69
N PHE A 85 -0.49 12.04 11.01
CA PHE A 85 -1.77 11.95 11.70
C PHE A 85 -1.69 12.55 13.10
N LYS A 86 -2.52 13.57 13.32
CA LYS A 86 -2.74 14.16 14.64
C LYS A 86 -3.77 13.31 15.39
N LEU A 87 -3.31 12.25 16.03
CA LEU A 87 -4.20 11.33 16.77
C LEU A 87 -4.71 11.95 18.08
N ASP A 88 -3.98 12.92 18.63
CA ASP A 88 -4.36 13.58 19.88
C ASP A 88 -5.69 14.33 19.81
N SER A 89 -6.09 14.81 18.62
CA SER A 89 -7.36 15.50 18.41
C SER A 89 -8.58 14.58 18.38
N LEU A 90 -8.38 13.25 18.36
CA LEU A 90 -9.49 12.29 18.42
C LEU A 90 -10.17 12.25 19.80
N PHE A 91 -9.51 12.76 20.84
CA PHE A 91 -10.00 12.75 22.22
C PHE A 91 -9.86 14.14 22.86
N PRO A 92 -10.74 15.11 22.51
CA PRO A 92 -10.65 16.49 22.98
C PRO A 92 -10.99 16.65 24.48
N ASP A 93 -11.88 15.82 25.03
CA ASP A 93 -12.42 15.99 26.39
C ASP A 93 -11.62 15.26 27.47
N ARG A 94 -10.30 15.50 27.55
CA ARG A 94 -9.42 14.83 28.53
C ARG A 94 -9.60 15.36 29.95
N LYS A 95 -10.67 14.93 30.65
CA LYS A 95 -10.73 14.97 32.12
C LYS A 95 -9.80 13.90 32.70
N ILE A 96 -8.56 14.29 32.93
CA ILE A 96 -7.47 13.85 33.84
C ILE A 96 -7.26 12.36 34.22
N GLU A 97 -8.24 11.44 34.22
CA GLU A 97 -8.03 10.08 34.80
C GLU A 97 -7.97 8.91 33.80
N ALA A 98 -8.46 9.08 32.56
CA ALA A 98 -8.31 8.05 31.52
C ALA A 98 -7.72 8.67 30.24
N LYS A 99 -6.39 8.71 30.13
CA LYS A 99 -5.70 9.15 28.90
C LYS A 99 -5.87 8.08 27.80
N ARG A 100 -7.04 8.06 27.14
CA ARG A 100 -7.22 7.31 25.91
C ARG A 100 -6.21 7.81 24.88
N LYS A 101 -5.45 6.86 24.33
CA LYS A 101 -4.44 7.09 23.29
C LYS A 101 -4.59 6.01 22.24
N ILE A 102 -4.27 6.33 20.99
CA ILE A 102 -4.09 5.32 19.95
C ILE A 102 -2.67 4.79 20.09
N ASP A 103 -2.53 3.51 20.42
CA ASP A 103 -1.22 2.86 20.56
C ASP A 103 -0.72 2.25 19.26
N LEU A 104 -1.65 1.77 18.41
CA LEU A 104 -1.30 1.11 17.16
C LEU A 104 -2.26 1.53 16.05
N ILE A 105 -1.69 1.82 14.89
CA ILE A 105 -2.44 1.98 13.64
C ILE A 105 -2.31 0.68 12.86
N ILE A 106 -3.41 0.17 12.33
CA ILE A 106 -3.45 -1.02 11.47
C ILE A 106 -4.11 -0.60 10.16
N ILE A 107 -3.43 -0.81 9.03
CA ILE A 107 -3.96 -0.52 7.69
C ILE A 107 -4.07 -1.85 6.94
N ASP A 108 -5.28 -2.24 6.52
CA ASP A 108 -5.56 -3.53 5.85
C ASP A 108 -4.97 -4.75 6.58
N GLY A 109 -5.06 -4.76 7.90
CA GLY A 109 -4.51 -5.82 8.75
C GLY A 109 -3.00 -5.74 8.98
N ILE A 110 -2.30 -4.76 8.41
CA ILE A 110 -0.86 -4.57 8.57
C ILE A 110 -0.62 -3.60 9.74
N PRO A 111 0.05 -4.02 10.83
CA PRO A 111 0.37 -3.15 11.95
C PRO A 111 1.47 -2.16 11.56
N MET A 112 1.19 -0.86 11.72
CA MET A 112 2.14 0.21 11.44
C MET A 112 3.08 0.39 12.62
N THR A 113 4.26 -0.22 12.55
CA THR A 113 5.39 0.10 13.46
C THR A 113 5.89 1.52 13.21
N ASP A 114 6.68 2.09 14.11
CA ASP A 114 7.15 3.48 13.96
C ASP A 114 7.98 3.70 12.69
N SER A 115 8.84 2.73 12.33
CA SER A 115 9.59 2.78 11.07
C SER A 115 8.68 2.67 9.83
N MET A 116 7.57 1.94 9.93
CA MET A 116 6.57 1.86 8.86
C MET A 116 5.76 3.14 8.76
N LYS A 117 5.33 3.76 9.87
CA LYS A 117 4.59 5.03 9.86
C LYS A 117 5.37 6.12 9.11
N GLU A 118 6.70 6.15 9.26
CA GLU A 118 7.57 7.12 8.59
C GLU A 118 7.56 7.00 7.06
N LYS A 119 7.46 5.77 6.55
CA LYS A 119 7.52 5.47 5.10
C LYS A 119 6.13 5.33 4.47
N THR A 120 5.11 5.12 5.31
CA THR A 120 3.78 4.80 4.82
C THR A 120 3.05 6.04 4.35
N LYS A 121 2.56 5.97 3.11
CA LYS A 121 1.71 7.01 2.52
C LYS A 121 0.41 6.40 2.01
N ILE A 122 -0.66 7.17 2.10
CA ILE A 122 -2.00 6.75 1.69
C ILE A 122 -2.67 7.85 0.87
N ASP A 123 -3.30 7.47 -0.24
CA ASP A 123 -4.31 8.31 -0.88
C ASP A 123 -5.55 8.32 0.03
N LEU A 124 -5.96 9.48 0.50
CA LEU A 124 -7.11 9.60 1.40
C LEU A 124 -8.41 9.08 0.76
N ASN A 125 -8.54 9.15 -0.56
CA ASN A 125 -9.70 8.60 -1.29
C ASN A 125 -9.68 7.07 -1.39
N ALA A 126 -8.54 6.43 -1.08
CA ALA A 126 -8.42 4.98 -0.97
C ALA A 126 -9.03 4.46 0.33
N ILE A 127 -9.21 5.31 1.35
CA ILE A 127 -9.78 4.89 2.62
C ILE A 127 -11.26 4.52 2.41
N ASN A 128 -11.59 3.28 2.75
CA ASN A 128 -12.96 2.78 2.78
C ASN A 128 -13.60 3.00 4.15
N SER A 129 -12.87 2.73 5.23
CA SER A 129 -13.38 2.92 6.60
C SER A 129 -12.27 3.22 7.60
N ILE A 130 -12.64 3.92 8.67
CA ILE A 130 -11.80 4.18 9.84
C ILE A 130 -12.60 3.78 11.07
N SER A 131 -12.02 2.99 11.97
CA SER A 131 -12.64 2.62 13.23
C SER A 131 -11.63 2.59 14.37
N ILE A 132 -12.10 2.81 15.60
CA ILE A 132 -11.29 2.73 16.81
C ILE A 132 -11.74 1.52 17.60
N LEU A 133 -10.83 0.57 17.81
CA LEU A 133 -11.05 -0.57 18.68
C LEU A 133 -10.49 -0.26 20.07
N THR A 134 -11.38 -0.15 21.05
CA THR A 134 -10.99 0.24 22.40
C THR A 134 -10.19 -0.85 23.10
N LYS A 135 -9.30 -0.47 24.02
CA LYS A 135 -8.50 -1.40 24.84
C LYS A 135 -9.34 -2.51 25.45
N GLU A 136 -10.49 -2.15 26.02
CA GLU A 136 -11.45 -3.10 26.62
C GLU A 136 -11.94 -4.16 25.63
N LYS A 137 -12.19 -3.78 24.37
CA LYS A 137 -12.72 -4.69 23.35
C LYS A 137 -11.67 -5.67 22.83
N TRP A 138 -10.41 -5.23 22.68
CA TRP A 138 -9.37 -6.10 22.13
C TRP A 138 -8.55 -6.85 23.19
N ASN A 139 -8.48 -6.39 24.44
CA ASN A 139 -7.90 -7.17 25.55
C ASN A 139 -8.61 -8.52 25.76
N ASN A 140 -9.87 -8.65 25.35
CA ASN A 140 -10.61 -9.91 25.37
C ASN A 140 -10.21 -10.86 24.22
N THR A 141 -9.23 -10.48 23.39
CA THR A 141 -8.67 -11.33 22.33
C THR A 141 -7.27 -11.80 22.74
N SER A 142 -7.00 -13.10 22.62
CA SER A 142 -5.72 -13.71 22.96
C SER A 142 -4.62 -13.30 21.97
N THR A 143 -4.06 -12.11 22.14
CA THR A 143 -2.94 -11.63 21.33
C THR A 143 -1.72 -11.42 22.23
N GLY A 144 -0.57 -11.97 21.83
CA GLY A 144 0.65 -12.03 22.65
C GLY A 144 1.40 -10.71 22.84
N ARG A 145 0.75 -9.56 22.64
CA ARG A 145 1.33 -8.22 22.86
C ARG A 145 0.47 -7.42 23.84
N SER A 146 1.09 -6.96 24.92
CA SER A 146 0.49 -5.97 25.81
C SER A 146 0.56 -4.60 25.12
N LEU A 147 -0.58 -4.06 24.71
CA LEU A 147 -0.71 -2.67 24.28
C LEU A 147 -1.53 -1.93 25.35
N ASP A 148 -1.22 -0.66 25.56
CA ASP A 148 -1.81 0.13 26.64
C ASP A 148 -2.82 1.17 26.15
N GLY A 149 -3.22 1.09 24.89
CA GLY A 149 -4.14 2.01 24.24
C GLY A 149 -5.11 1.35 23.29
N ASP A 150 -5.85 2.20 22.60
CA ASP A 150 -6.80 1.84 21.56
C ASP A 150 -6.07 1.58 20.23
N LEU A 151 -6.72 0.83 19.33
CA LEU A 151 -6.22 0.56 17.99
C LEU A 151 -6.99 1.40 16.97
N LEU A 152 -6.28 2.07 16.06
CA LEU A 152 -6.88 2.72 14.90
C LEU A 152 -6.83 1.75 13.72
N LEU A 153 -8.00 1.31 13.25
CA LEU A 153 -8.14 0.40 12.12
C LEU A 153 -8.55 1.20 10.90
N ILE A 154 -7.78 1.08 9.82
CA ILE A 154 -8.05 1.68 8.51
C ILE A 154 -8.16 0.56 7.50
N THR A 155 -9.22 0.56 6.71
CA THR A 155 -9.37 -0.34 5.57
C THR A 155 -9.38 0.47 4.28
N THR A 156 -8.69 0.00 3.25
CA THR A 156 -8.71 0.61 1.91
C THR A 156 -9.69 -0.10 0.97
N LYS A 157 -9.99 0.51 -0.18
CA LYS A 157 -10.92 0.02 -1.22
C LYS A 157 -10.33 -1.07 -2.12
#